data_AF-A0A7S0XRY0-F1
#
_entry.id   AF-A0A7S0XRY0-F1
#
_cell.length_a   1.000
_cell.length_b   1.000
_cell.length_c   1.000
_cell.angle_alpha   90.00
_cell.angle_beta   90.00
_cell.angle_gamma   90.00
#
_symmetry.space_group_name_H-M   'P 1'
#
loop_
_entity.id
_entity.type
_entity.pdbx_description
1 polymer ?
#
loop_
_entity_poly.entity_id
_entity_poly.type
_entity_poly.pdbx_seq_one_letter_code
_entity_poly.pdbx_strand_id
1 'polypeptide(L)'
;MEGKLNNLIGKEGPLKKKGKASGAWVKRWYGLGTHGMEGRTLRYWVTESDRKRDSNKKLVKGSIDLHGAVASARPQADVGGLFCFCLDTTGGKENRVIHLYAKTAGERDGWVTALKAACGAPSPRSMAAAQASFEGGSLLSQEHQREVWGWLPERHRLRSARLAYSFEKHGHSLSTMYRLSHEIARGAGGSESPSLLVVKTDRGELMGAFTSQAWTQTEHYVGTGESFVFALSPKARRHAWSKSDEMFMLGGKDSLSVGGGSHPALWLDGDLLKGVTAENETFACPLLA
;
A
#
# COMPACT_ATOMS: atom_id res chain seq x y z
N MET A 1 -6.82 9.86 25.18
CA MET A 1 -7.68 9.27 24.12
C MET A 1 -8.20 10.39 23.26
N GLU A 2 -7.39 10.87 22.32
CA GLU A 2 -7.82 11.88 21.35
C GLU A 2 -8.21 11.18 20.05
N GLY A 3 -9.42 11.50 19.58
CA GLY A 3 -10.07 10.84 18.46
C GLY A 3 -9.26 10.94 17.17
N LYS A 4 -9.36 9.90 16.35
CA LYS A 4 -8.90 9.81 14.96
C LYS A 4 -9.43 11.02 14.17
N LEU A 5 -8.69 12.12 14.22
CA LEU A 5 -9.01 13.38 13.57
C LEU A 5 -9.09 13.16 12.06
N ASN A 6 -10.20 13.63 11.50
CA ASN A 6 -10.50 13.78 10.08
C ASN A 6 -9.25 13.79 9.20
N ASN A 7 -9.07 12.74 8.39
CA ASN A 7 -8.05 12.66 7.34
C ASN A 7 -8.28 13.68 6.20
N LEU A 8 -8.56 14.95 6.51
CA LEU A 8 -8.69 16.04 5.55
C LEU A 8 -7.37 16.79 5.54
N ILE A 9 -6.77 16.91 4.37
CA ILE A 9 -5.47 17.55 4.17
C ILE A 9 -5.65 18.65 3.13
N GLY A 10 -6.09 19.81 3.59
CA GLY A 10 -6.18 21.00 2.73
C GLY A 10 -7.62 21.43 2.45
N LYS A 11 -7.92 21.71 1.17
CA LYS A 11 -9.09 22.50 0.77
C LYS A 11 -10.42 21.76 0.95
N GLU A 12 -11.40 22.45 1.52
CA GLU A 12 -12.79 22.03 1.59
C GLU A 12 -13.74 23.18 1.24
N GLY A 13 -14.97 22.84 0.86
CA GLY A 13 -15.98 23.82 0.50
C GLY A 13 -17.07 23.28 -0.43
N PRO A 14 -18.07 24.11 -0.74
CA PRO A 14 -19.18 23.72 -1.60
C PRO A 14 -18.75 23.72 -3.08
N LEU A 15 -19.10 22.66 -3.80
CA LEU A 15 -19.03 22.64 -5.26
C LEU A 15 -20.32 22.08 -5.84
N LYS A 16 -20.60 22.36 -7.11
CA LYS A 16 -21.64 21.66 -7.86
C LYS A 16 -20.99 20.63 -8.77
N LYS A 17 -21.56 19.42 -8.83
CA LYS A 17 -21.17 18.36 -9.76
C LYS A 17 -22.26 18.12 -10.79
N LYS A 18 -21.88 17.95 -12.06
CA LYS A 18 -22.83 17.57 -13.12
C LYS A 18 -23.19 16.09 -12.99
N GLY A 19 -24.48 15.78 -12.89
CA GLY A 19 -25.00 14.41 -12.83
C GLY A 19 -24.84 13.69 -14.16
N LYS A 20 -24.32 12.45 -14.14
CA LYS A 20 -24.07 11.65 -15.37
C LYS A 20 -25.36 11.30 -16.12
N ALA A 21 -26.44 10.98 -15.40
CA ALA A 21 -27.72 10.58 -15.99
C ALA A 21 -28.68 11.74 -16.22
N SER A 22 -28.70 12.73 -15.33
CA SER A 22 -29.66 13.84 -15.38
C SER A 22 -29.14 15.11 -16.06
N GLY A 23 -27.82 15.23 -16.27
CA GLY A 23 -27.18 16.46 -16.70
C GLY A 23 -27.26 17.63 -15.69
N ALA A 24 -27.98 17.46 -14.59
CA ALA A 24 -28.26 18.50 -13.60
C ALA A 24 -27.07 18.77 -12.68
N TRP A 25 -26.91 20.03 -12.27
CA TRP A 25 -25.89 20.45 -11.32
C TRP A 25 -26.35 20.25 -9.88
N VAL A 26 -25.66 19.38 -9.15
CA VAL A 26 -26.00 19.05 -7.76
C VAL A 26 -24.96 19.63 -6.81
N LYS A 27 -25.39 20.48 -5.87
CA LYS A 27 -24.54 21.04 -4.81
C LYS A 27 -24.17 19.94 -3.81
N ARG A 28 -22.88 19.85 -3.49
CA ARG A 28 -22.31 18.96 -2.47
C ARG A 28 -21.18 19.69 -1.74
N TRP A 29 -20.90 19.27 -0.52
CA TRP A 29 -19.72 19.72 0.20
C TRP A 29 -18.55 18.79 -0.13
N TYR A 30 -17.41 19.32 -0.55
CA TYR A 30 -16.23 18.56 -0.90
C TYR A 30 -15.10 18.83 0.08
N GLY A 31 -14.24 17.84 0.28
CA GLY A 31 -13.04 17.97 1.10
C GLY A 31 -11.92 17.08 0.55
N LEU A 32 -10.73 17.66 0.40
CA LEU A 32 -9.50 16.93 0.11
C LEU A 32 -9.04 16.18 1.36
N GLY A 33 -8.73 14.90 1.19
CA GLY A 33 -8.27 14.08 2.29
C GLY A 33 -7.35 12.95 1.88
N THR A 34 -6.91 12.19 2.87
CA THR A 34 -6.18 10.94 2.68
C THR A 34 -7.10 9.76 2.99
N HIS A 35 -7.01 8.71 2.18
CA HIS A 35 -7.61 7.42 2.52
C HIS A 35 -6.49 6.40 2.72
N GLY A 36 -6.16 6.13 3.99
CA GLY A 36 -4.98 5.34 4.33
C GLY A 36 -3.72 5.93 3.70
N MET A 37 -2.77 5.07 3.33
CA MET A 37 -1.54 5.46 2.64
C MET A 37 -1.58 5.33 1.12
N GLU A 38 -2.68 4.80 0.58
CA GLU A 38 -2.78 4.41 -0.85
C GLU A 38 -3.20 5.56 -1.77
N GLY A 39 -3.90 6.59 -1.27
CA GLY A 39 -4.33 7.67 -2.15
C GLY A 39 -4.82 8.92 -1.44
N ARG A 40 -4.60 10.06 -2.11
CA ARG A 40 -5.36 11.29 -1.82
C ARG A 40 -6.73 11.11 -2.44
N THR A 41 -7.76 11.44 -1.69
CA THR A 41 -9.15 11.27 -2.11
C THR A 41 -9.87 12.60 -2.01
N LEU A 42 -10.77 12.83 -2.96
CA LEU A 42 -11.73 13.91 -2.89
C LEU A 42 -13.06 13.32 -2.40
N ARG A 43 -13.37 13.57 -1.12
CA ARG A 43 -14.59 13.10 -0.47
C ARG A 43 -15.70 14.14 -0.58
N TYR A 44 -16.95 13.69 -0.60
CA TYR A 44 -18.10 14.59 -0.63
C TYR A 44 -19.27 14.15 0.24
N TRP A 45 -19.99 15.15 0.76
CA TRP A 45 -21.16 15.05 1.62
C TRP A 45 -22.35 15.78 1.00
N VAL A 46 -23.56 15.46 1.46
CA VAL A 46 -24.79 16.14 1.02
C VAL A 46 -24.76 17.60 1.46
N THR A 47 -24.46 17.84 2.74
CA THR A 47 -24.36 19.18 3.34
C THR A 47 -23.07 19.37 4.14
N GLU A 48 -22.77 20.62 4.49
CA GLU A 48 -21.69 20.95 5.43
C GLU A 48 -21.95 20.36 6.83
N SER A 49 -23.20 20.36 7.29
CA SER A 49 -23.60 19.79 8.57
C SER A 49 -23.35 18.29 8.64
N ASP A 50 -23.52 17.59 7.53
CA ASP A 50 -23.18 16.15 7.45
C ASP A 50 -21.68 15.95 7.54
N ARG A 51 -20.89 16.80 6.89
CA ARG A 51 -19.42 16.78 7.02
C ARG A 51 -18.99 17.04 8.47
N LYS A 52 -19.58 18.02 9.17
CA LYS A 52 -19.20 18.37 10.55
C LYS A 52 -19.54 17.27 11.56
N ARG A 53 -20.60 16.49 11.30
CA ARG A 53 -21.05 15.38 12.16
C ARG A 53 -20.39 14.04 11.83
N ASP A 54 -19.51 13.99 10.84
CA ASP A 54 -18.96 12.75 10.31
C ASP A 54 -17.78 12.21 11.15
N SER A 55 -18.06 11.79 12.38
CA SER A 55 -17.04 11.25 13.30
C SER A 55 -16.49 9.88 12.86
N ASN A 56 -17.31 9.07 12.17
CA ASN A 56 -16.99 7.68 11.81
C ASN A 56 -17.13 7.38 10.30
N LYS A 57 -17.04 8.40 9.43
CA LYS A 57 -17.15 8.24 7.95
C LYS A 57 -18.49 7.67 7.45
N LYS A 58 -19.54 7.62 8.29
CA LYS A 58 -20.87 7.11 7.92
C LYS A 58 -21.67 8.10 7.06
N LEU A 59 -21.35 9.38 7.12
CA LEU A 59 -22.09 10.43 6.42
C LEU A 59 -21.46 10.83 5.08
N VAL A 60 -20.30 10.25 4.73
CA VAL A 60 -19.67 10.42 3.42
C VAL A 60 -20.57 9.82 2.34
N LYS A 61 -20.97 10.64 1.36
CA LYS A 61 -21.82 10.16 0.25
C LYS A 61 -21.01 9.45 -0.84
N GLY A 62 -19.73 9.78 -0.97
CA GLY A 62 -18.80 9.09 -1.83
C GLY A 62 -17.39 9.69 -1.78
N SER A 63 -16.46 9.00 -2.42
CA SER A 63 -15.06 9.40 -2.57
C SER A 63 -14.62 9.23 -4.02
N ILE A 64 -13.70 10.09 -4.45
CA ILE A 64 -13.03 10.01 -5.74
C ILE A 64 -11.56 9.78 -5.45
N ASP A 65 -10.97 8.74 -6.05
CA ASP A 65 -9.54 8.51 -6.01
C ASP A 65 -8.82 9.51 -6.94
N LEU A 66 -7.77 10.14 -6.42
CA LEU A 66 -6.96 11.11 -7.16
C LEU A 66 -5.65 10.50 -7.68
N HIS A 67 -5.39 9.22 -7.43
CA HIS A 67 -4.23 8.55 -8.00
C HIS A 67 -4.29 8.55 -9.53
N GLY A 68 -3.28 9.13 -10.17
CA GLY A 68 -3.21 9.27 -11.63
C GLY A 68 -4.23 10.25 -12.21
N ALA A 69 -5.04 10.94 -11.39
CA ALA A 69 -6.05 11.87 -11.91
C ALA A 69 -5.41 13.18 -12.42
N VAL A 70 -6.09 13.88 -13.33
CA VAL A 70 -5.65 15.17 -13.87
C VAL A 70 -6.74 16.21 -13.67
N ALA A 71 -6.44 17.25 -12.91
CA ALA A 71 -7.34 18.39 -12.73
C ALA A 71 -7.04 19.49 -13.76
N SER A 72 -8.07 19.93 -14.49
CA SER A 72 -7.94 20.91 -15.56
C SER A 72 -8.98 22.03 -15.43
N ALA A 73 -8.56 23.27 -15.69
CA ALA A 73 -9.44 24.43 -15.74
C ALA A 73 -10.13 24.58 -17.11
N ARG A 74 -9.83 23.72 -18.09
CA ARG A 74 -10.41 23.80 -19.43
C ARG A 74 -11.79 23.14 -19.41
N PRO A 75 -12.87 23.86 -19.73
CA PRO A 75 -14.09 23.19 -20.13
C PRO A 75 -13.79 22.43 -21.43
N GLN A 76 -14.09 21.12 -21.45
CA GLN A 76 -14.28 20.43 -22.71
C GLN A 76 -15.35 21.21 -23.49
N ALA A 77 -15.15 21.42 -24.79
CA ALA A 77 -16.19 22.02 -25.64
C ALA A 77 -17.52 21.29 -25.32
N ASP A 78 -18.59 22.05 -25.04
CA ASP A 78 -19.94 21.59 -24.61
C ASP A 78 -20.32 21.61 -23.11
N VAL A 79 -19.53 22.17 -22.19
CA VAL A 79 -19.91 22.22 -20.75
C VAL A 79 -20.41 23.60 -20.25
N GLY A 80 -20.38 24.64 -21.10
CA GLY A 80 -21.30 25.79 -21.05
C GLY A 80 -21.47 26.56 -19.72
N GLY A 81 -20.46 26.61 -18.85
CA GLY A 81 -20.55 27.35 -17.57
C GLY A 81 -19.28 28.12 -17.23
N LEU A 82 -19.43 29.42 -16.95
CA LEU A 82 -18.40 30.23 -16.32
C LEU A 82 -17.95 29.54 -15.02
N PHE A 83 -16.65 29.43 -14.78
CA PHE A 83 -16.06 28.81 -13.57
C PHE A 83 -16.19 27.28 -13.42
N CYS A 84 -16.52 26.57 -14.51
CA CYS A 84 -16.40 25.11 -14.58
C CYS A 84 -14.94 24.64 -14.64
N PHE A 85 -14.68 23.44 -14.13
CA PHE A 85 -13.41 22.72 -14.24
C PHE A 85 -13.66 21.20 -14.26
N CYS A 86 -12.68 20.41 -14.70
CA CYS A 86 -12.80 18.96 -14.76
C CYS A 86 -11.71 18.25 -13.98
N LEU A 87 -12.05 17.05 -13.53
CA LEU A 87 -11.13 16.07 -12.96
C LEU A 87 -11.24 14.79 -13.80
N ASP A 88 -10.19 14.50 -14.54
CA ASP A 88 -10.04 13.25 -15.28
C ASP A 88 -9.45 12.19 -14.36
N THR A 89 -10.20 11.15 -14.03
CA THR A 89 -9.70 10.07 -13.18
C THR A 89 -9.15 8.96 -14.07
N THR A 90 -7.84 8.97 -14.33
CA THR A 90 -7.13 7.89 -15.01
C THR A 90 -6.46 6.98 -13.97
N GLY A 91 -6.97 5.76 -13.79
CA GLY A 91 -6.39 4.80 -12.83
C GLY A 91 -7.37 3.99 -11.98
N GLY A 92 -8.68 4.26 -12.04
CA GLY A 92 -9.72 3.44 -11.39
C GLY A 92 -10.25 2.31 -12.31
N LYS A 93 -11.25 1.56 -11.83
CA LYS A 93 -11.96 0.52 -12.64
C LYS A 93 -12.57 1.05 -13.95
N GLU A 94 -12.77 2.37 -14.09
CA GLU A 94 -13.23 3.05 -15.31
C GLU A 94 -12.66 4.47 -15.37
N ASN A 95 -12.18 4.92 -16.53
CA ASN A 95 -11.82 6.31 -16.79
C ASN A 95 -13.07 7.19 -16.86
N ARG A 96 -13.04 8.34 -16.17
CA ARG A 96 -14.20 9.25 -16.06
C ARG A 96 -13.76 10.69 -16.01
N VAL A 97 -14.45 11.54 -16.76
CA VAL A 97 -14.36 13.00 -16.62
C VAL A 97 -15.43 13.43 -15.61
N ILE A 98 -15.02 14.09 -14.53
CA ILE A 98 -15.94 14.67 -13.54
C ILE A 98 -15.98 16.17 -13.74
N HIS A 99 -17.16 16.71 -14.09
CA HIS A 99 -17.37 18.15 -14.23
C HIS A 99 -17.81 18.77 -12.90
N LEU A 100 -17.07 19.79 -12.47
CA LEU A 100 -17.27 20.55 -11.25
C LEU A 100 -17.44 22.03 -11.56
N TYR A 101 -18.22 22.73 -10.73
CA TYR A 101 -18.48 24.15 -10.83
C TYR A 101 -18.28 24.82 -9.48
N ALA A 102 -17.55 25.94 -9.48
CA ALA A 102 -17.35 26.82 -8.34
C ALA A 102 -18.14 28.13 -8.52
N LYS A 103 -18.42 28.86 -7.43
CA LYS A 103 -19.24 30.08 -7.48
C LYS A 103 -18.48 31.26 -8.12
N THR A 104 -17.16 31.29 -7.99
CA THR A 104 -16.30 32.37 -8.48
C THR A 104 -15.05 31.83 -9.19
N ALA A 105 -14.40 32.69 -10.00
CA ALA A 105 -13.12 32.36 -10.64
C ALA A 105 -12.04 32.02 -9.60
N GLY A 106 -11.90 32.82 -8.54
CA GLY A 106 -10.91 32.58 -7.49
C GLY A 106 -11.16 31.27 -6.73
N GLU A 107 -12.42 30.89 -6.52
CA GLU A 107 -12.76 29.59 -5.92
C GLU A 107 -12.39 28.44 -6.87
N ARG A 108 -12.73 28.55 -8.17
CA ARG A 108 -12.32 27.58 -9.20
C ARG A 108 -10.81 27.40 -9.21
N ASP A 109 -10.07 28.49 -9.34
CA ASP A 109 -8.60 28.45 -9.49
C ASP A 109 -7.93 27.90 -8.23
N GLY A 110 -8.45 28.24 -7.05
CA GLY A 110 -8.02 27.65 -5.79
C GLY A 110 -8.29 26.13 -5.73
N TRP A 111 -9.42 25.65 -6.23
CA TRP A 111 -9.72 24.21 -6.31
C TRP A 111 -8.86 23.49 -7.33
N VAL A 112 -8.68 24.04 -8.53
CA VAL A 112 -7.81 23.47 -9.57
C VAL A 112 -6.37 23.37 -9.06
N THR A 113 -5.86 24.41 -8.39
CA THR A 113 -4.52 24.41 -7.82
C THR A 113 -4.38 23.34 -6.73
N ALA A 114 -5.32 23.28 -5.80
CA ALA A 114 -5.31 22.28 -4.73
C ALA A 114 -5.43 20.84 -5.28
N LEU A 115 -6.26 20.62 -6.30
CA LEU A 115 -6.41 19.32 -6.95
C LEU A 115 -5.18 18.94 -7.77
N LYS A 116 -4.56 19.87 -8.51
CA LYS A 116 -3.29 19.60 -9.21
C LYS A 116 -2.18 19.24 -8.24
N ALA A 117 -2.06 19.96 -7.13
CA ALA A 117 -1.14 19.60 -6.06
C ALA A 117 -1.50 18.26 -5.41
N ALA A 118 -2.78 17.94 -5.28
CA ALA A 118 -3.25 16.65 -4.79
C ALA A 118 -2.90 15.49 -5.74
N CYS A 119 -3.06 15.69 -7.04
CA CYS A 119 -2.82 14.65 -8.05
C CYS A 119 -1.33 14.47 -8.38
N GLY A 120 -0.56 15.57 -8.39
CA GLY A 120 0.86 15.58 -8.79
C GLY A 120 1.85 15.44 -7.65
N ALA A 121 1.44 15.64 -6.39
CA ALA A 121 2.36 15.42 -5.28
C ALA A 121 2.53 13.92 -5.01
N PRO A 122 3.77 13.49 -4.71
CA PRO A 122 4.04 12.10 -4.34
C PRO A 122 3.14 11.69 -3.18
N SER A 123 2.48 10.54 -3.31
CA SER A 123 1.73 9.95 -2.20
C SER A 123 2.68 9.70 -1.01
N PRO A 124 2.20 9.70 0.24
CA PRO A 124 3.01 9.33 1.40
C PRO A 124 3.71 7.98 1.22
N ARG A 125 3.07 7.04 0.50
CA ARG A 125 3.67 5.79 0.05
C ARG A 125 4.86 6.01 -0.87
N SER A 126 4.75 6.86 -1.89
CA SER A 126 5.86 7.14 -2.82
C SER A 126 7.00 7.95 -2.18
N MET A 127 6.72 8.84 -1.22
CA MET A 127 7.77 9.54 -0.47
C MET A 127 8.55 8.60 0.44
N ALA A 128 7.84 7.74 1.18
CA ALA A 128 8.46 6.69 1.98
C ALA A 128 9.24 5.69 1.12
N ALA A 129 8.66 5.28 -0.02
CA ALA A 129 9.32 4.40 -0.98
C ALA A 129 10.55 5.05 -1.64
N ALA A 130 10.55 6.37 -1.84
CA ALA A 130 11.70 7.09 -2.36
C ALA A 130 12.88 7.15 -1.37
N GLN A 131 12.64 6.86 -0.08
CA GLN A 131 13.66 6.74 0.96
C GLN A 131 14.09 5.29 1.24
N ALA A 132 13.56 4.30 0.48
CA ALA A 132 13.93 2.90 0.67
C ALA A 132 15.44 2.71 0.44
N SER A 133 16.19 2.47 1.52
CA SER A 133 17.62 2.18 1.48
C SER A 133 17.85 0.70 1.73
N PHE A 134 18.44 0.02 0.76
CA PHE A 134 18.85 -1.38 0.85
C PHE A 134 20.38 -1.46 0.89
N GLU A 135 20.94 -1.59 2.09
CA GLU A 135 22.37 -1.68 2.34
C GLU A 135 22.88 -3.11 2.15
N GLY A 136 24.03 -3.27 1.48
CA GLY A 136 24.67 -4.57 1.28
C GLY A 136 24.22 -5.31 0.00
N GLY A 137 23.37 -4.70 -0.82
CA GLY A 137 22.90 -5.24 -2.10
C GLY A 137 21.49 -5.83 -2.01
N SER A 138 20.78 -5.87 -3.14
CA SER A 138 19.41 -6.36 -3.22
C SER A 138 19.14 -7.04 -4.56
N LEU A 139 18.37 -8.12 -4.52
CA LEU A 139 17.82 -8.82 -5.68
C LEU A 139 16.74 -7.98 -6.41
N LEU A 140 16.18 -7.00 -5.71
CA LEU A 140 15.07 -6.19 -6.17
C LEU A 140 15.55 -5.01 -7.02
N SER A 141 14.90 -4.76 -8.16
CA SER A 141 15.04 -3.51 -8.92
C SER A 141 14.55 -2.32 -8.10
N GLN A 142 14.93 -1.08 -8.47
CA GLN A 142 14.44 0.11 -7.76
C GLN A 142 12.91 0.22 -7.76
N GLU A 143 12.24 -0.25 -8.81
CA GLU A 143 10.78 -0.29 -8.86
C GLU A 143 10.20 -1.28 -7.86
N HIS A 144 10.74 -2.50 -7.82
CA HIS A 144 10.34 -3.52 -6.84
C HIS A 144 10.61 -3.06 -5.40
N GLN A 145 11.75 -2.42 -5.15
CA GLN A 145 12.09 -1.85 -3.85
C GLN A 145 11.04 -0.82 -3.42
N ARG A 146 10.69 0.12 -4.30
CA ARG A 146 9.66 1.12 -4.01
C ARG A 146 8.30 0.49 -3.73
N GLU A 147 7.93 -0.51 -4.53
CA GLU A 147 6.64 -1.19 -4.40
C GLU A 147 6.51 -1.87 -3.03
N VAL A 148 7.50 -2.71 -2.67
CA VAL A 148 7.57 -3.42 -1.38
C VAL A 148 7.69 -2.45 -0.20
N TRP A 149 8.55 -1.44 -0.31
CA TRP A 149 8.71 -0.46 0.77
C TRP A 149 7.41 0.29 1.06
N GLY A 150 6.64 0.56 0.00
CA GLY A 150 5.32 1.14 0.10
C GLY A 150 4.26 0.22 0.75
N TRP A 151 4.54 -1.08 0.91
CA TRP A 151 3.68 -2.04 1.61
C TRP A 151 3.99 -2.19 3.10
N LEU A 152 5.21 -1.83 3.53
CA LEU A 152 5.65 -1.99 4.92
C LEU A 152 4.74 -1.22 5.90
N PRO A 153 4.57 -1.70 7.15
CA PRO A 153 3.95 -0.92 8.22
C PRO A 153 4.64 0.44 8.41
N GLU A 154 3.87 1.47 8.77
CA GLU A 154 4.35 2.86 8.85
C GLU A 154 5.63 3.02 9.68
N ARG A 155 5.69 2.36 10.85
CA ARG A 155 6.83 2.47 11.77
C ARG A 155 8.16 1.93 11.21
N HIS A 156 8.11 1.12 10.15
CA HIS A 156 9.30 0.53 9.54
C HIS A 156 9.82 1.31 8.34
N ARG A 157 9.02 2.25 7.80
CA ARG A 157 9.36 2.98 6.56
C ARG A 157 10.49 3.99 6.69
N LEU A 158 10.79 4.42 7.92
CA LEU A 158 11.89 5.34 8.24
C LEU A 158 13.20 4.60 8.54
N ARG A 159 13.20 3.26 8.51
CA ARG A 159 14.40 2.43 8.74
C ARG A 159 15.18 2.25 7.42
N SER A 160 16.37 1.68 7.50
CA SER A 160 17.08 1.12 6.35
C SER A 160 17.01 -0.41 6.41
N ALA A 161 16.84 -1.06 5.26
CA ALA A 161 17.01 -2.50 5.17
C ALA A 161 18.51 -2.84 5.05
N ARG A 162 18.99 -3.73 5.91
CA ARG A 162 20.35 -4.26 5.85
C ARG A 162 20.30 -5.71 5.39
N LEU A 163 21.14 -6.06 4.43
CA LEU A 163 21.26 -7.44 3.98
C LEU A 163 21.78 -8.32 5.12
N ALA A 164 20.92 -9.17 5.68
CA ALA A 164 21.32 -10.15 6.68
C ALA A 164 21.86 -11.43 6.03
N TYR A 165 21.19 -11.92 4.99
CA TYR A 165 21.56 -13.14 4.30
C TYR A 165 21.25 -13.05 2.80
N SER A 166 22.09 -13.67 1.96
CA SER A 166 21.81 -13.96 0.56
C SER A 166 22.44 -15.27 0.17
N PHE A 167 21.73 -16.07 -0.64
CA PHE A 167 22.22 -17.33 -1.18
C PHE A 167 23.59 -17.18 -1.88
N GLU A 168 23.75 -16.14 -2.70
CA GLU A 168 24.98 -15.89 -3.47
C GLU A 168 26.21 -15.64 -2.60
N LYS A 169 26.06 -14.91 -1.49
CA LYS A 169 27.20 -14.54 -0.62
C LYS A 169 27.48 -15.55 0.49
N HIS A 170 26.45 -16.24 0.97
CA HIS A 170 26.54 -17.03 2.20
C HIS A 170 26.25 -18.53 2.00
N GLY A 171 26.01 -18.95 0.76
CA GLY A 171 25.72 -20.34 0.42
C GLY A 171 24.31 -20.77 0.80
N HIS A 172 24.06 -22.07 0.74
CA HIS A 172 22.71 -22.67 0.67
C HIS A 172 22.29 -23.34 1.98
N SER A 173 22.75 -22.85 3.14
CA SER A 173 22.44 -23.46 4.44
C SER A 173 21.43 -22.65 5.23
N LEU A 174 20.27 -23.24 5.53
CA LEU A 174 19.25 -22.62 6.39
C LEU A 174 19.78 -22.31 7.79
N SER A 175 20.60 -23.19 8.38
CA SER A 175 21.24 -22.91 9.67
C SER A 175 22.14 -21.66 9.61
N THR A 176 22.83 -21.44 8.48
CA THR A 176 23.63 -20.23 8.25
C THR A 176 22.74 -19.00 8.13
N MET A 177 21.61 -19.10 7.42
CA MET A 177 20.62 -18.01 7.33
C MET A 177 20.09 -17.62 8.71
N TYR A 178 19.69 -18.59 9.55
CA TYR A 178 19.21 -18.30 10.92
C TYR A 178 20.26 -17.61 11.78
N ARG A 179 21.51 -18.11 11.76
CA ARG A 179 22.60 -17.49 12.54
C ARG A 179 22.82 -16.03 12.14
N LEU A 180 22.94 -15.74 10.84
CA LEU A 180 23.19 -14.39 10.33
C LEU A 180 22.00 -13.44 10.54
N SER A 181 20.79 -13.94 10.35
CA SER A 181 19.55 -13.21 10.63
C SER A 181 19.48 -12.78 12.10
N HIS A 182 19.74 -13.71 13.02
CA HIS A 182 19.76 -13.42 14.45
C HIS A 182 20.89 -12.45 14.84
N GLU A 183 22.10 -12.59 14.28
CA GLU A 183 23.23 -11.67 14.52
C GLU A 183 22.89 -10.22 14.16
N ILE A 184 22.28 -10.00 12.99
CA ILE A 184 21.84 -8.66 12.55
C ILE A 184 20.71 -8.14 13.44
N ALA A 185 19.75 -8.99 13.79
CA ALA A 185 18.59 -8.62 14.61
C ALA A 185 18.99 -8.17 16.02
N ARG A 186 20.02 -8.77 16.63
CA ARG A 186 20.53 -8.36 17.97
C ARG A 186 20.94 -6.89 18.02
N GLY A 187 21.45 -6.34 16.92
CA GLY A 187 21.81 -4.92 16.82
C GLY A 187 20.65 -3.98 16.46
N ALA A 188 19.47 -4.51 16.15
CA ALA A 188 18.37 -3.78 15.51
C ALA A 188 16.99 -4.00 16.17
N GLY A 189 16.96 -4.40 17.45
CA GLY A 189 15.73 -4.61 18.23
C GLY A 189 15.49 -6.04 18.73
N GLY A 190 16.48 -6.94 18.62
CA GLY A 190 16.37 -8.32 19.06
C GLY A 190 15.45 -9.17 18.16
N SER A 191 14.89 -10.24 18.70
CA SER A 191 14.05 -11.19 17.93
C SER A 191 12.81 -10.56 17.30
N GLU A 192 12.32 -9.42 17.83
CA GLU A 192 11.20 -8.64 17.27
C GLU A 192 11.59 -7.73 16.10
N SER A 193 12.85 -7.77 15.65
CA SER A 193 13.27 -7.04 14.46
C SER A 193 12.62 -7.65 13.22
N PRO A 194 11.90 -6.87 12.40
CA PRO A 194 11.22 -7.41 11.23
C PRO A 194 12.21 -7.83 10.14
N SER A 195 11.81 -8.77 9.29
CA SER A 195 12.63 -9.23 8.16
C SER A 195 11.87 -9.18 6.85
N LEU A 196 12.60 -8.96 5.77
CA LEU A 196 12.08 -9.05 4.40
C LEU A 196 12.78 -10.22 3.70
N LEU A 197 12.05 -11.31 3.50
CA LEU A 197 12.47 -12.46 2.70
C LEU A 197 12.10 -12.21 1.23
N VAL A 198 13.07 -12.37 0.34
CA VAL A 198 12.88 -12.24 -1.11
C VAL A 198 13.43 -13.48 -1.79
N VAL A 199 12.62 -14.10 -2.63
CA VAL A 199 12.95 -15.30 -3.41
C VAL A 199 12.80 -14.98 -4.89
N LYS A 200 13.81 -15.37 -5.69
CA LYS A 200 13.75 -15.36 -7.14
C LYS A 200 13.88 -16.78 -7.65
N THR A 201 12.92 -17.23 -8.44
CA THR A 201 12.99 -18.55 -9.08
C THR A 201 13.92 -18.54 -10.30
N ASP A 202 14.35 -19.72 -10.73
CA ASP A 202 15.08 -19.92 -11.98
C ASP A 202 14.28 -19.47 -13.22
N ARG A 203 12.94 -19.51 -13.14
CA ARG A 203 12.00 -18.98 -14.13
C ARG A 203 11.84 -17.46 -14.09
N GLY A 204 12.50 -16.77 -13.15
CA GLY A 204 12.49 -15.30 -13.05
C GLY A 204 11.30 -14.71 -12.29
N GLU A 205 10.51 -15.55 -11.63
CA GLU A 205 9.42 -15.11 -10.75
C GLU A 205 10.03 -14.51 -9.47
N LEU A 206 9.43 -13.45 -8.96
CA LEU A 206 9.89 -12.75 -7.76
C LEU A 206 8.76 -12.72 -6.75
N MET A 207 9.03 -13.27 -5.57
CA MET A 207 8.05 -13.37 -4.48
C MET A 207 8.74 -13.28 -3.13
N GLY A 208 7.98 -13.25 -2.06
CA GLY A 208 8.56 -13.21 -0.73
C GLY A 208 7.56 -12.89 0.36
N ALA A 209 8.11 -12.53 1.51
CA ALA A 209 7.34 -12.19 2.70
C ALA A 209 8.01 -11.08 3.50
N PHE A 210 7.19 -10.20 4.05
CA PHE A 210 7.58 -9.40 5.19
C PHE A 210 7.13 -10.13 6.46
N THR A 211 8.06 -10.36 7.38
CA THR A 211 7.81 -11.00 8.66
C THR A 211 8.04 -10.02 9.79
N SER A 212 7.21 -10.10 10.83
CA SER A 212 7.33 -9.22 12.00
C SER A 212 8.51 -9.56 12.91
N GLN A 213 9.21 -10.66 12.67
CA GLN A 213 10.34 -11.15 13.45
C GLN A 213 11.48 -11.61 12.55
N ALA A 214 12.67 -11.70 13.15
CA ALA A 214 13.86 -12.21 12.49
C ALA A 214 13.79 -13.72 12.35
N TRP A 215 14.38 -14.25 11.26
CA TRP A 215 14.45 -15.68 11.04
C TRP A 215 15.37 -16.34 12.07
N THR A 216 14.82 -17.31 12.80
CA THR A 216 15.49 -18.20 13.75
C THR A 216 14.75 -19.53 13.75
N GLN A 217 15.35 -20.57 14.33
CA GLN A 217 14.66 -21.83 14.54
C GLN A 217 13.57 -21.66 15.62
N THR A 218 12.36 -22.14 15.35
CA THR A 218 11.20 -22.13 16.25
C THR A 218 10.46 -23.46 16.21
N GLU A 219 9.87 -23.87 17.34
CA GLU A 219 9.07 -25.10 17.43
C GLU A 219 7.61 -24.89 17.00
N HIS A 220 7.15 -23.64 17.02
CA HIS A 220 5.79 -23.24 16.70
C HIS A 220 5.81 -22.05 15.74
N TYR A 221 4.65 -21.77 15.14
CA TYR A 221 4.46 -20.54 14.38
C TYR A 221 4.61 -19.33 15.30
N VAL A 222 5.35 -18.33 14.84
CA VAL A 222 5.59 -17.06 15.54
C VAL A 222 5.22 -15.90 14.63
N GLY A 223 5.29 -14.67 15.16
CA GLY A 223 5.06 -13.44 14.44
C GLY A 223 3.74 -12.76 14.81
N THR A 224 3.39 -11.73 14.04
CA THR A 224 2.18 -10.93 14.24
C THR A 224 1.46 -10.69 12.91
N GLY A 225 0.22 -10.23 13.01
CA GLY A 225 -0.66 -9.88 11.87
C GLY A 225 -0.18 -8.76 10.96
N GLU A 226 1.01 -8.21 11.20
CA GLU A 226 1.67 -7.25 10.31
C GLU A 226 2.50 -7.93 9.23
N SER A 227 2.72 -9.23 9.37
CA SER A 227 3.33 -10.05 8.35
C SER A 227 2.43 -10.08 7.10
N PHE A 228 3.06 -10.17 5.94
CA PHE A 228 2.35 -10.30 4.67
C PHE A 228 3.22 -11.02 3.65
N VAL A 229 2.60 -11.71 2.71
CA VAL A 229 3.28 -12.30 1.55
C VAL A 229 3.03 -11.47 0.31
N PHE A 230 3.93 -11.58 -0.67
CA PHE A 230 3.82 -10.84 -1.91
C PHE A 230 4.43 -11.57 -3.11
N ALA A 231 3.96 -11.18 -4.27
CA ALA A 231 4.57 -11.44 -5.57
C ALA A 231 4.90 -10.10 -6.23
N LEU A 232 6.00 -10.02 -6.97
CA LEU A 232 6.45 -8.83 -7.70
C LEU A 232 6.50 -9.09 -9.21
N SER A 233 6.79 -10.31 -9.62
CA SER A 233 6.81 -10.74 -11.02
C SER A 233 5.98 -12.02 -11.17
N PRO A 234 5.11 -12.15 -12.20
CA PRO A 234 4.92 -11.20 -13.31
C PRO A 234 4.08 -9.97 -12.97
N LYS A 235 3.36 -9.98 -11.83
CA LYS A 235 2.54 -8.86 -11.38
C LYS A 235 2.68 -8.63 -9.87
N ALA A 236 2.93 -7.37 -9.50
CA ALA A 236 2.98 -6.94 -8.12
C ALA A 236 1.64 -7.14 -7.40
N ARG A 237 1.65 -7.93 -6.32
CA ARG A 237 0.50 -8.24 -5.46
C ARG A 237 0.98 -8.42 -4.01
N ARG A 238 0.19 -7.92 -3.06
CA ARG A 238 0.41 -8.12 -1.62
C ARG A 238 -0.82 -8.78 -1.01
N HIS A 239 -0.59 -9.78 -0.16
CA HIS A 239 -1.61 -10.45 0.62
C HIS A 239 -1.30 -10.29 2.11
N ALA A 240 -2.10 -9.47 2.78
CA ALA A 240 -1.99 -9.25 4.22
C ALA A 240 -2.72 -10.35 5.00
N TRP A 241 -2.48 -10.41 6.30
CA TRP A 241 -3.16 -11.34 7.19
C TRP A 241 -4.70 -11.31 7.03
N SER A 242 -5.29 -12.48 6.83
CA SER A 242 -6.73 -12.69 6.64
C SER A 242 -7.53 -12.63 7.94
N LYS A 243 -6.85 -12.78 9.10
CA LYS A 243 -7.45 -12.97 10.43
C LYS A 243 -8.11 -14.33 10.65
N SER A 244 -7.80 -15.34 9.83
CA SER A 244 -8.27 -16.73 10.03
C SER A 244 -7.60 -17.42 11.21
N ASP A 245 -6.29 -17.24 11.34
CA ASP A 245 -5.40 -17.91 12.30
C ASP A 245 -4.13 -17.08 12.52
N GLU A 246 -3.26 -17.49 13.44
CA GLU A 246 -2.01 -16.78 13.76
C GLU A 246 -0.75 -17.55 13.32
N MET A 247 -0.83 -18.28 12.19
CA MET A 247 0.28 -19.11 11.69
C MET A 247 1.19 -18.36 10.70
N PHE A 248 1.88 -17.31 11.15
CA PHE A 248 2.58 -16.39 10.24
C PHE A 248 3.90 -16.93 9.67
N MET A 249 4.83 -17.35 10.53
CA MET A 249 6.13 -17.87 10.11
C MET A 249 6.59 -19.00 11.04
N LEU A 250 7.26 -20.01 10.48
CA LEU A 250 7.83 -21.13 11.21
C LEU A 250 9.25 -21.37 10.69
N GLY A 251 10.22 -21.29 11.59
CA GLY A 251 11.60 -21.64 11.29
C GLY A 251 11.91 -23.07 11.73
N GLY A 252 11.64 -24.06 10.89
CA GLY A 252 11.97 -25.45 11.19
C GLY A 252 13.47 -25.72 11.12
N LYS A 253 13.89 -26.90 11.60
CA LYS A 253 15.27 -27.37 11.52
C LYS A 253 15.74 -27.55 10.07
N ASP A 254 14.88 -28.18 9.27
CA ASP A 254 15.19 -28.61 7.89
C ASP A 254 14.30 -27.92 6.84
N SER A 255 13.54 -26.89 7.24
CA SER A 255 12.75 -26.07 6.35
C SER A 255 12.31 -24.76 7.00
N LEU A 256 11.91 -23.79 6.18
CA LEU A 256 11.24 -22.58 6.64
C LEU A 256 9.88 -22.43 5.96
N SER A 257 8.92 -21.85 6.67
CA SER A 257 7.56 -21.70 6.20
C SER A 257 7.00 -20.32 6.53
N VAL A 258 6.22 -19.76 5.61
CA VAL A 258 5.41 -18.54 5.80
C VAL A 258 3.96 -18.88 5.45
N GLY A 259 3.06 -18.63 6.39
CA GLY A 259 1.67 -19.06 6.32
C GLY A 259 1.55 -20.53 6.70
N GLY A 260 0.65 -20.84 7.63
CA GLY A 260 0.34 -22.23 8.00
C GLY A 260 -1.00 -22.67 7.42
N GLY A 261 -1.63 -23.66 8.05
CA GLY A 261 -2.89 -24.23 7.58
C GLY A 261 -2.66 -25.49 6.76
N SER A 262 -3.46 -25.67 5.71
CA SER A 262 -3.39 -26.87 4.86
C SER A 262 -2.08 -26.89 4.05
N HIS A 263 -1.71 -25.73 3.51
CA HIS A 263 -0.47 -25.54 2.77
C HIS A 263 0.15 -24.17 3.08
N PRO A 264 1.48 -24.08 3.12
CA PRO A 264 2.15 -22.81 3.34
C PRO A 264 2.08 -21.92 2.11
N ALA A 265 1.95 -20.60 2.34
CA ALA A 265 2.01 -19.61 1.26
C ALA A 265 3.40 -19.60 0.58
N LEU A 266 4.45 -19.81 1.37
CA LEU A 266 5.82 -19.98 0.91
C LEU A 266 6.55 -20.94 1.83
N TRP A 267 7.15 -21.98 1.25
CA TRP A 267 8.01 -22.94 1.95
C TRP A 267 9.32 -23.08 1.21
N LEU A 268 10.43 -23.21 1.96
CA LEU A 268 11.76 -23.53 1.42
C LEU A 268 12.38 -24.67 2.21
N ASP A 269 13.14 -25.52 1.53
CA ASP A 269 13.89 -26.61 2.16
C ASP A 269 15.13 -26.11 2.94
N GLY A 270 15.73 -26.99 3.73
CA GLY A 270 16.90 -26.68 4.57
C GLY A 270 18.15 -26.29 3.77
N ASP A 271 18.18 -26.67 2.49
CA ASP A 271 19.23 -26.31 1.55
C ASP A 271 18.89 -25.03 0.76
N LEU A 272 17.71 -24.43 0.92
CA LEU A 272 17.30 -23.21 0.20
C LEU A 272 17.38 -23.35 -1.33
N LEU A 273 17.26 -24.59 -1.83
CA LEU A 273 17.32 -24.93 -3.25
C LEU A 273 15.93 -25.21 -3.81
N LYS A 274 15.02 -25.70 -2.98
CA LYS A 274 13.66 -26.04 -3.37
C LYS A 274 12.66 -25.24 -2.57
N GLY A 275 11.57 -24.90 -3.22
CA GLY A 275 10.48 -24.19 -2.60
C GLY A 275 9.14 -24.57 -3.17
N VAL A 276 8.09 -24.30 -2.40
CA VAL A 276 6.70 -24.50 -2.79
C VAL A 276 5.92 -23.24 -2.41
N THR A 277 5.00 -22.84 -3.28
CA THR A 277 3.93 -21.89 -2.94
C THR A 277 2.58 -22.54 -3.21
N ALA A 278 1.58 -22.16 -2.42
CA ALA A 278 0.24 -22.72 -2.50
C ALA A 278 -0.81 -21.67 -2.13
N GLU A 279 -2.08 -22.00 -2.36
CA GLU A 279 -3.17 -21.28 -1.72
C GLU A 279 -3.08 -21.43 -0.20
N ASN A 280 -3.32 -20.34 0.51
CA ASN A 280 -3.09 -20.28 1.95
C ASN A 280 -4.16 -19.46 2.68
N GLU A 281 -4.64 -20.01 3.80
CA GLU A 281 -5.72 -19.43 4.61
C GLU A 281 -5.24 -18.21 5.42
N THR A 282 -4.05 -18.30 6.05
CA THR A 282 -3.48 -17.24 6.90
C THR A 282 -3.39 -15.89 6.16
N PHE A 283 -3.04 -15.89 4.88
CA PHE A 283 -2.94 -14.67 4.07
C PHE A 283 -4.05 -14.50 3.03
N ALA A 284 -5.01 -15.44 2.96
CA ALA A 284 -6.05 -15.50 1.93
C ALA A 284 -5.47 -15.22 0.53
N CYS A 285 -4.40 -15.94 0.19
CA CYS A 285 -3.65 -15.73 -1.03
C CYS A 285 -3.70 -16.95 -1.94
N PRO A 286 -3.78 -16.76 -3.28
CA PRO A 286 -3.52 -17.83 -4.23
C PRO A 286 -2.01 -18.10 -4.31
N LEU A 287 -1.58 -18.99 -5.21
CA LEU A 287 -0.16 -19.17 -5.53
C LEU A 287 0.50 -17.83 -5.87
N LEU A 288 1.70 -17.63 -5.31
CA LEU A 288 2.44 -16.38 -5.46
C LEU A 288 3.08 -16.28 -6.85
N ALA A 289 3.63 -17.39 -7.36
CA ALA A 289 4.00 -17.57 -8.76
C ALA A 289 3.95 -19.05 -9.16
#